data_AF-A0A7X9AQY3-F1
#
_entry.id   AF-A0A7X9AQY3-F1
#
_cell.length_a   1.000
_cell.length_b   1.000
_cell.length_c   1.000
_cell.angle_alpha   90.00
_cell.angle_beta   90.00
_cell.angle_gamma   90.00
#
_symmetry.space_group_name_H-M   'P 1'
#
loop_
_entity.id
_entity.type
_entity.pdbx_description
1 polymer ?
#
loop_
_entity_poly.entity_id
_entity_poly.type
_entity_poly.pdbx_seq_one_letter_code
_entity_poly.pdbx_strand_id
1 'polypeptide(L)' 'MTKQTADFNQKQVKRDPDIAAAEIALRRAAAKAREKAKQASSGIMVWKDGKVVEERQ' A
#
# COMPACT_ATOMS: atom_id res chain seq x y z
N MET A 1 15.88 23.05 2.96
CA MET A 1 14.94 22.10 2.33
C MET A 1 14.07 21.49 3.42
N THR A 2 13.01 22.19 3.79
CA THR A 2 12.11 21.89 4.91
C THR A 2 11.26 20.66 4.61
N LYS A 3 11.48 19.57 5.35
CA LYS A 3 10.58 18.41 5.37
C LYS A 3 9.33 18.83 6.14
N GLN A 4 8.29 19.29 5.42
CA GLN A 4 6.96 19.43 5.98
C GLN A 4 6.42 18.03 6.27
N THR A 5 6.71 17.52 7.47
CA THR A 5 5.91 16.45 8.05
C THR A 5 4.55 17.06 8.33
N ALA A 6 3.59 16.78 7.44
CA ALA A 6 2.20 17.12 7.67
C ALA A 6 1.78 16.49 9.00
N ASP A 7 1.60 17.33 10.01
CA ASP A 7 1.01 16.96 11.30
C ASP A 7 -0.44 16.57 11.05
N PHE A 8 -0.65 15.28 10.74
CA PHE A 8 -1.97 14.68 10.80
C PHE A 8 -2.39 14.69 12.27
N ASN A 9 -3.11 15.74 12.65
CA ASN A 9 -3.83 15.82 13.91
C ASN A 9 -4.84 14.67 13.93
N GLN A 10 -4.41 13.51 14.43
CA GLN A 10 -5.19 12.29 14.56
C GLN A 10 -6.21 12.49 15.68
N LYS A 11 -7.24 13.31 15.43
CA LYS A 11 -8.55 12.99 16.01
C LYS A 11 -8.81 11.56 15.56
N GLN A 12 -8.88 10.63 16.50
CA GLN A 12 -9.32 9.25 16.28
C GLN A 12 -10.78 9.28 15.82
N VAL A 13 -11.00 9.74 14.59
CA VAL A 13 -12.25 9.56 13.88
C VAL A 13 -12.33 8.05 13.72
N LYS A 14 -13.26 7.43 14.47
CA LYS A 14 -13.58 6.02 14.37
C LYS A 14 -13.84 5.77 12.88
N ARG A 15 -12.87 5.14 12.20
CA ARG A 15 -12.97 4.90 10.76
C ARG A 15 -14.20 4.06 10.54
N ASP A 16 -14.98 4.41 9.52
CA ASP A 16 -16.13 3.63 9.10
C ASP A 16 -15.67 2.15 8.98
N PRO A 17 -16.31 1.20 9.68
CA PRO A 17 -15.92 -0.20 9.67
C PRO A 17 -15.78 -0.78 8.26
N ASP A 18 -16.63 -0.33 7.31
CA ASP A 18 -16.59 -0.80 5.93
C ASP A 18 -15.35 -0.29 5.21
N ILE A 19 -14.99 0.98 5.42
CA ILE A 19 -13.78 1.59 4.87
C ILE A 19 -12.52 1.00 5.51
N ALA A 20 -12.55 0.76 6.82
CA ALA A 20 -11.44 0.13 7.55
C ALA A 20 -11.21 -1.32 7.09
N ALA A 21 -12.28 -2.09 6.89
CA ALA A 21 -12.21 -3.45 6.36
C ALA A 21 -11.66 -3.46 4.93
N ALA A 22 -12.07 -2.51 4.08
CA ALA A 22 -11.56 -2.38 2.72
C ALA A 22 -10.06 -2.06 2.69
N GLU A 23 -9.58 -1.14 3.52
CA GLU A 23 -8.15 -0.82 3.64
C GLU A 23 -7.32 -2.04 4.07
N ILE A 24 -7.82 -2.79 5.06
CA ILE A 24 -7.17 -4.02 5.53
C ILE A 24 -7.14 -5.09 4.42
N ALA A 25 -8.24 -5.26 3.69
CA ALA A 25 -8.32 -6.20 2.58
C ALA A 25 -7.31 -5.86 1.47
N LEU A 26 -7.21 -4.59 1.10
CA LEU A 26 -6.24 -4.11 0.10
C LEU A 26 -4.79 -4.37 0.53
N ARG A 27 -4.46 -4.06 1.80
CA ARG A 27 -3.12 -4.34 2.34
C ARG A 27 -2.77 -5.82 2.31
N ARG A 28 -3.72 -6.69 2.70
CA ARG A 28 -3.55 -8.15 2.64
C ARG A 28 -3.36 -8.65 1.21
N ALA A 29 -4.13 -8.15 0.26
CA ALA A 29 -4.00 -8.50 -1.16
C ALA A 29 -2.62 -8.10 -1.71
N ALA A 30 -2.15 -6.88 -1.40
CA ALA A 30 -0.83 -6.41 -1.81
C ALA A 30 0.31 -7.25 -1.21
N ALA A 31 0.23 -7.62 0.07
CA ALA A 31 1.20 -8.50 0.71
C ALA A 31 1.26 -9.88 0.04
N LYS A 32 0.10 -10.49 -0.24
CA LYS A 32 0.00 -11.78 -0.91
C LYS A 32 0.53 -11.74 -2.35
N ALA A 33 0.31 -10.65 -3.09
CA ALA A 33 0.86 -10.48 -4.42
C ALA A 33 2.40 -10.44 -4.41
N ARG A 34 2.98 -9.70 -3.45
CA ARG A 34 4.45 -9.68 -3.23
C ARG A 34 4.99 -11.06 -2.88
N GLU A 35 4.33 -11.79 -1.99
CA GLU A 35 4.74 -13.15 -1.60
C GLU A 35 4.71 -14.12 -2.79
N LYS A 36 3.63 -14.13 -3.58
CA LYS A 36 3.54 -14.97 -4.78
C LYS A 36 4.62 -14.64 -5.80
N ALA A 37 4.91 -13.36 -6.00
CA ALA A 37 5.95 -12.94 -6.93
C ALA A 37 7.34 -13.40 -6.48
N LYS A 38 7.62 -13.36 -5.17
CA LYS A 38 8.83 -13.97 -4.59
C LYS A 38 8.91 -15.47 -4.86
N GLN A 39 7.83 -16.20 -4.63
CA GLN A 39 7.79 -17.65 -4.87
C GLN A 39 8.00 -18.01 -6.34
N ALA A 40 7.50 -17.19 -7.25
CA ALA A 40 7.63 -17.39 -8.69
C ALA A 40 8.91 -16.78 -9.29
N SER A 41 9.79 -16.16 -8.48
CA SER A 41 10.93 -15.37 -8.95
C SER A 41 10.55 -14.34 -10.03
N SER A 42 9.34 -13.78 -9.93
CA SER A 42 8.76 -12.82 -10.87
C SER A 42 8.71 -11.43 -10.25
N GLY A 43 8.72 -10.38 -11.09
CA GLY A 43 8.40 -9.02 -10.63
C GLY A 43 6.91 -8.84 -10.34
N ILE A 44 6.58 -7.78 -9.59
CA ILE A 44 5.21 -7.27 -9.46
C ILE A 44 5.07 -5.94 -10.20
N MET A 45 3.92 -5.71 -10.83
CA MET A 45 3.59 -4.40 -11.38
C MET A 45 2.98 -3.52 -10.28
N VAL A 46 3.56 -2.35 -10.07
CA VAL A 46 3.07 -1.34 -9.10
C VAL A 46 2.85 -0.01 -9.78
N TRP A 47 1.81 0.71 -9.36
CA TRP A 47 1.62 2.09 -9.76
C TRP A 47 2.47 2.99 -8.87
N LYS A 48 3.47 3.65 -9.45
CA LYS A 48 4.39 4.55 -8.73
C LYS A 48 4.67 5.77 -9.60
N ASP A 49 4.58 6.96 -9.02
CA ASP A 49 4.88 8.23 -9.70
C ASP A 49 4.10 8.43 -11.01
N GLY A 50 2.82 8.02 -11.02
CA GLY A 50 1.94 8.19 -12.18
C GLY A 50 2.16 7.21 -13.34
N LYS A 51 2.94 6.14 -13.11
CA LYS A 51 3.24 5.11 -14.12
C LYS A 51 3.21 3.72 -13.52
N VAL A 52 2.99 2.72 -14.38
CA VAL A 52 3.17 1.30 -14.03
C VAL A 52 4.67 0.97 -14.10
N VAL A 53 5.23 0.44 -13.02
CA VAL A 53 6.62 -0.01 -12.96
C VAL A 53 6.69 -1.44 -12.43
N GLU A 54 7.64 -2.22 -12.92
CA GLU A 54 7.92 -3.55 -12.40
C GLU A 54 8.89 -3.44 -11.21
N GLU A 55 8.47 -3.88 -10.02
CA GLU A 55 9.31 -4.04 -8.84
C GLU A 55 9.82 -5.48 -8.80
N ARG A 56 11.15 -5.66 -8.89
CA ARG A 56 11.83 -6.94 -8.65
C ARG A 56 12.55 -6.86 -7.30
N GLN A 57 12.42 -7.91 -6.49
CA GLN A 57 13.10 -8.06 -5.19
C GLN A 57 14.57 -8.38 -5.38
#